data_AF-A0AAQ4DA35-F1
#
_entry.id   AF-A0AAQ4DA35-F1
#
_cell.length_a   1.000
_cell.length_b   1.000
_cell.length_c   1.000
_cell.angle_alpha   90.00
_cell.angle_beta   90.00
_cell.angle_gamma   90.00
#
_symmetry.space_group_name_H-M   'P 1'
#
loop_
_entity.id
_entity.type
_entity.pdbx_description
1 polymer ?
#
loop_
_entity_poly.entity_id
_entity_poly.type
_entity_poly.pdbx_seq_one_letter_code
_entity_poly.pdbx_strand_id
1 'polypeptide(L)'
;MNLKKFIEDYFQKRPDEDREKKSGKCDWVHPGCRCSEGQAFFCENTGLRSLPSTIPHNATNLDISGNSFSALQKSDFPLMPRLTVLAMSSAGVVSLGEDVFGNLPMLKKV
;
A
#
# COMPACT_ATOMS: atom_id res chain seq x y z
N MET A 1 -23.10 -41.14 -6.58
CA MET A 1 -21.80 -40.44 -6.51
C MET A 1 -22.03 -39.00 -6.94
N ASN A 2 -21.65 -38.01 -6.13
CA ASN A 2 -21.97 -36.60 -6.41
C ASN A 2 -20.79 -35.92 -7.11
N LEU A 3 -21.00 -35.37 -8.30
CA LEU A 3 -19.97 -34.74 -9.12
C LEU A 3 -19.30 -33.55 -8.41
N LYS A 4 -20.04 -32.80 -7.60
CA LYS A 4 -19.49 -31.70 -6.80
C LYS A 4 -18.51 -32.23 -5.75
N LYS A 5 -18.88 -33.30 -5.06
CA LYS A 5 -18.01 -33.98 -4.09
C LYS A 5 -16.76 -34.56 -4.75
N PHE A 6 -16.90 -35.14 -5.95
CA PHE A 6 -15.76 -35.66 -6.72
C PHE A 6 -14.76 -34.56 -7.11
N ILE A 7 -15.24 -33.40 -7.56
CA ILE A 7 -14.38 -32.27 -7.92
C ILE A 7 -13.68 -31.70 -6.67
N GLU A 8 -14.39 -31.56 -5.55
CA GLU A 8 -13.82 -31.07 -4.29
C GLU A 8 -12.73 -32.01 -3.74
N ASP A 9 -12.94 -33.33 -3.84
CA ASP A 9 -12.01 -34.35 -3.33
C ASP A 9 -10.77 -34.51 -4.24
N TYR A 10 -10.87 -34.23 -5.54
CA TYR A 10 -9.75 -34.41 -6.50
C TYR A 10 -8.96 -33.13 -6.79
N PHE A 11 -9.58 -31.96 -6.67
CA PHE A 11 -8.90 -30.67 -6.74
C PHE A 11 -8.63 -30.12 -5.33
N GLN A 12 -8.16 -30.98 -4.43
CA GLN A 12 -7.60 -30.52 -3.17
C GLN A 12 -6.43 -29.58 -3.49
N LYS A 13 -6.57 -28.34 -3.02
CA LYS A 13 -5.56 -27.31 -3.19
C LYS A 13 -4.24 -27.79 -2.62
N ARG A 14 -3.14 -27.36 -3.25
CA ARG A 14 -1.82 -27.91 -2.93
C ARG A 14 -1.46 -27.58 -1.46
N PRO A 15 -0.65 -28.40 -0.76
CA PRO A 15 -0.25 -28.16 0.63
C PRO A 15 0.48 -26.83 0.86
N ASP A 16 1.04 -26.23 -0.19
CA ASP A 16 1.62 -24.88 -0.21
C ASP A 16 0.57 -23.76 -0.32
N GLU A 17 -0.71 -24.08 -0.30
CA GLU A 17 -1.78 -23.07 -0.30
C GLU A 17 -1.78 -22.20 0.97
N ASP A 18 -1.25 -22.68 2.09
CA ASP A 18 -1.01 -21.85 3.28
C ASP A 18 0.09 -20.78 3.03
N ARG A 19 0.91 -20.92 1.98
CA ARG A 19 1.83 -19.89 1.50
C ARG A 19 1.11 -18.82 0.65
N GLU A 20 -0.02 -19.17 0.06
CA GLU A 20 -0.96 -18.27 -0.61
C GLU A 20 -2.13 -17.93 0.32
N LYS A 21 -1.84 -17.65 1.60
CA LYS A 21 -2.79 -16.97 2.48
C LYS A 21 -3.28 -15.73 1.73
N LYS A 22 -4.53 -15.80 1.26
CA LYS A 22 -5.27 -14.71 0.61
C LYS A 22 -4.84 -13.42 1.29
N SER A 23 -4.20 -12.55 0.51
CA SER A 23 -3.85 -11.18 0.87
C SER A 23 -4.84 -10.69 1.90
N GLY A 24 -4.36 -10.39 3.12
CA GLY A 24 -5.17 -9.77 4.16
C GLY A 24 -5.99 -8.65 3.50
N LYS A 25 -7.31 -8.64 3.75
CA LYS A 25 -8.27 -7.78 3.05
C LYS A 25 -7.76 -6.35 3.01
N CYS A 26 -7.37 -5.89 1.82
CA CYS A 26 -6.91 -4.53 1.58
C CYS A 26 -8.12 -3.64 1.34
N ASP A 27 -8.16 -2.47 1.99
CA ASP A 27 -9.25 -1.52 1.79
C ASP A 27 -9.06 -0.71 0.49
N TRP A 28 -7.88 -0.79 -0.10
CA TRP A 28 -7.51 -0.07 -1.31
C TRP A 28 -6.66 -0.93 -2.25
N VAL A 29 -7.01 -0.87 -3.52
CA VAL A 29 -6.31 -1.54 -4.62
C VAL A 29 -6.16 -0.51 -5.74
N HIS A 30 -4.92 -0.24 -6.13
CA HIS A 30 -4.59 0.73 -7.18
C HIS A 30 -3.71 0.07 -8.24
N PRO A 31 -3.86 0.41 -9.53
CA PRO A 31 -3.04 -0.17 -10.59
C PRO A 31 -1.54 -0.05 -10.30
N GLY A 32 -0.84 -1.18 -10.38
CA GLY A 32 0.60 -1.26 -10.09
C GLY A 32 0.98 -1.25 -8.61
N CYS A 33 0.08 -0.85 -7.71
CA CYS A 33 0.31 -0.94 -6.27
C CYS A 33 -0.03 -2.35 -5.75
N ARG A 34 0.84 -2.87 -4.89
CA ARG A 34 0.57 -4.06 -4.09
C ARG A 34 0.10 -3.64 -2.71
N CYS A 35 -0.72 -4.47 -2.10
CA CYS A 35 -1.11 -4.29 -0.70
C CYS A 35 -0.86 -5.58 0.08
N SER A 36 -0.53 -5.43 1.36
CA SER A 36 -0.41 -6.55 2.30
C SER A 36 -1.30 -6.38 3.51
N GLU A 37 -1.33 -7.41 4.36
CA GLU A 37 -2.02 -7.35 5.65
C GLU A 37 -1.61 -6.11 6.45
N GLY A 38 -2.57 -5.51 7.15
CA GLY A 38 -2.35 -4.31 7.95
C GLY A 38 -2.45 -2.98 7.18
N GLN A 39 -2.97 -2.95 5.94
CA GLN A 39 -3.09 -1.73 5.13
C GLN A 39 -1.72 -1.11 4.80
N ALA A 40 -0.77 -1.96 4.42
CA ALA A 40 0.51 -1.54 3.89
C ALA A 40 0.44 -1.51 2.37
N PHE A 41 0.85 -0.40 1.76
CA PHE A 41 0.73 -0.14 0.33
C PHE A 41 2.10 0.07 -0.30
N PHE A 42 2.39 -0.71 -1.34
CA PHE A 42 3.65 -0.71 -2.06
C PHE A 42 3.43 -0.29 -3.51
N CYS A 43 3.73 0.96 -3.84
CA CYS A 43 3.44 1.60 -5.13
C CYS A 43 4.73 1.97 -5.89
N GLU A 44 5.76 1.15 -5.75
CA GLU A 44 7.07 1.40 -6.36
C GLU A 44 7.00 1.45 -7.89
N ASN A 45 7.66 2.42 -8.52
CA ASN A 45 7.78 2.54 -9.99
C ASN A 45 6.43 2.50 -10.74
N THR A 46 5.38 3.06 -10.13
CA THR A 46 4.03 3.10 -10.72
C THR A 46 3.77 4.35 -11.55
N GLY A 47 4.71 5.30 -11.56
CA GLY A 47 4.58 6.57 -12.27
C GLY A 47 3.73 7.60 -11.51
N LEU A 48 3.49 7.37 -10.22
CA LEU A 48 2.77 8.32 -9.38
C LEU A 48 3.50 9.66 -9.31
N ARG A 49 2.73 10.74 -9.28
CA ARG A 49 3.23 12.12 -9.09
C ARG A 49 2.57 12.82 -7.90
N SER A 50 1.48 12.24 -7.41
CA SER A 50 0.72 12.64 -6.23
C SER A 50 0.03 11.40 -5.68
N LEU A 51 -0.38 11.44 -4.41
CA LEU A 51 -1.22 10.37 -3.86
C LEU A 51 -2.65 10.49 -4.41
N PRO A 52 -3.29 9.38 -4.84
CA PRO A 52 -4.69 9.40 -5.24
C PRO A 52 -5.60 9.77 -4.06
N SER A 53 -6.66 10.55 -4.29
CA SER A 53 -7.63 10.93 -3.25
C SER A 53 -8.38 9.74 -2.63
N THR A 54 -8.32 8.57 -3.28
CA THR A 54 -8.93 7.33 -2.80
C THR A 54 -8.06 6.54 -1.84
N ILE A 55 -6.81 6.98 -1.57
CA ILE A 55 -5.92 6.30 -0.63
C ILE A 55 -6.56 6.27 0.78
N PRO A 56 -6.56 5.12 1.48
CA PRO A 56 -7.28 5.01 2.74
C PRO A 56 -6.47 5.60 3.88
N HIS A 57 -7.15 6.26 4.81
CA HIS A 57 -6.54 6.99 5.92
C HIS A 57 -5.93 6.06 6.99
N ASN A 58 -6.26 4.76 6.94
CA ASN A 58 -5.78 3.74 7.88
C ASN A 58 -4.48 3.06 7.41
N ALA A 59 -3.83 3.57 6.35
CA ALA A 59 -2.54 3.10 5.89
C ALA A 59 -1.51 3.04 7.04
N THR A 60 -0.76 1.96 7.13
CA THR A 60 0.29 1.76 8.16
C THR A 60 1.68 1.96 7.58
N ASN A 61 1.88 1.50 6.34
CA ASN A 61 3.09 1.67 5.55
C ASN A 61 2.72 2.14 4.15
N LEU A 62 3.51 3.06 3.61
CA LEU A 62 3.33 3.58 2.26
C LEU A 62 4.69 3.66 1.58
N ASP A 63 4.84 2.96 0.47
CA ASP A 63 6.03 3.02 -0.37
C ASP A 63 5.69 3.67 -1.71
N ILE A 64 6.28 4.84 -1.95
CA ILE A 64 6.18 5.61 -3.20
C ILE A 64 7.54 5.69 -3.92
N SER A 65 8.47 4.78 -3.62
CA SER A 65 9.81 4.78 -4.20
C SER A 65 9.80 4.66 -5.72
N GLY A 66 10.78 5.28 -6.38
CA GLY A 66 10.92 5.27 -7.84
C GLY A 66 9.81 6.00 -8.61
N ASN A 67 9.02 6.83 -7.93
CA ASN A 67 8.02 7.70 -8.55
C ASN A 67 8.56 9.13 -8.76
N SER A 68 7.69 10.10 -9.08
CA SER A 68 8.11 11.47 -9.42
C SER A 68 7.33 12.54 -8.64
N PHE A 69 7.51 12.54 -7.33
CA PHE A 69 6.97 13.52 -6.40
C PHE A 69 7.97 14.68 -6.24
N SER A 70 8.01 15.61 -7.20
CA SER A 70 9.04 16.67 -7.22
C SER A 70 9.00 17.59 -5.99
N ALA A 71 7.80 17.89 -5.49
CA ALA A 71 7.57 18.64 -4.27
C ALA A 71 6.59 17.88 -3.39
N LEU A 72 6.83 17.91 -2.07
CA LEU A 72 5.88 17.39 -1.08
C LEU A 72 5.39 18.52 -0.19
N GLN A 73 4.08 18.63 -0.05
CA GLN A 73 3.37 19.59 0.79
C GLN A 73 2.50 18.84 1.80
N LYS A 74 2.13 19.50 2.90
CA LYS A 74 1.21 18.93 3.89
C LYS A 74 -0.11 18.43 3.27
N SER A 75 -0.59 19.11 2.23
CA SER A 75 -1.81 18.76 1.50
C SER A 75 -1.70 17.50 0.66
N ASP A 76 -0.49 17.03 0.34
CA ASP A 76 -0.30 15.81 -0.45
C ASP A 76 -0.60 14.55 0.37
N PHE A 77 -0.56 14.67 1.69
CA PHE A 77 -0.90 13.62 2.63
C PHE A 77 -2.23 13.94 3.32
N PRO A 78 -3.31 13.14 3.11
CA PRO A 78 -4.47 13.21 3.98
C PRO A 78 -4.07 12.88 5.43
N LEU A 79 -4.96 13.18 6.40
CA LEU A 79 -4.75 12.78 7.79
C LEU A 79 -4.68 11.25 7.89
N MET A 80 -3.48 10.71 8.07
CA MET A 80 -3.23 9.27 8.21
C MET A 80 -2.71 8.96 9.62
N PRO A 81 -3.62 8.79 10.60
CA PRO A 81 -3.25 8.65 12.01
C PRO A 81 -2.52 7.34 12.34
N ARG A 82 -2.41 6.39 11.39
CA ARG A 82 -1.77 5.09 11.61
C ARG A 82 -0.50 4.88 10.79
N LEU A 83 -0.14 5.83 9.93
CA LEU A 83 1.03 5.69 9.07
C LEU A 83 2.29 5.82 9.92
N THR A 84 3.13 4.80 9.91
CA THR A 84 4.38 4.75 10.69
C THR A 84 5.63 4.75 9.82
N VAL A 85 5.50 4.30 8.56
CA VAL A 85 6.61 4.21 7.60
C VAL A 85 6.16 4.80 6.28
N LEU A 86 6.95 5.76 5.77
CA LEU A 86 6.82 6.32 4.44
C LEU A 86 8.13 6.13 3.68
N ALA A 87 8.18 5.20 2.73
CA ALA A 87 9.36 5.02 1.88
C ALA A 87 9.21 5.87 0.62
N MET A 88 10.21 6.69 0.33
CA MET A 88 10.24 7.60 -0.83
C MET A 88 11.59 7.61 -1.54
N SER A 89 12.29 6.47 -1.51
CA SER A 89 13.60 6.31 -2.13
C SER A 89 13.50 6.59 -3.62
N SER A 90 14.36 7.46 -4.15
CA SER A 90 14.35 7.83 -5.57
C SER A 90 12.99 8.35 -6.08
N ALA A 91 12.17 8.97 -5.21
CA ALA A 91 10.89 9.55 -5.61
C ALA A 91 11.01 10.93 -6.30
N GLY A 92 12.24 11.42 -6.53
CA GLY A 92 12.48 12.69 -7.23
C GLY A 92 12.15 13.96 -6.44
N VAL A 93 11.97 13.84 -5.12
CA VAL A 93 11.65 14.97 -4.23
C VAL A 93 12.83 15.94 -4.15
N VAL A 94 12.62 17.19 -4.59
CA VAL A 94 13.61 18.27 -4.54
C VAL A 94 13.23 19.40 -3.58
N SER A 95 11.98 19.45 -3.13
CA SER A 95 11.51 20.47 -2.18
C SER A 95 10.46 19.91 -1.22
N LEU A 96 10.58 20.26 0.06
CA LEU A 96 9.62 19.95 1.12
C LEU A 96 8.96 21.24 1.61
N GLY A 97 7.64 21.25 1.69
CA GLY A 97 6.86 22.32 2.30
C GLY A 97 6.99 22.35 3.83
N GLU A 98 6.61 23.47 4.42
CA GLU A 98 6.51 23.58 5.88
C GLU A 98 5.50 22.57 6.43
N ASP A 99 5.87 21.90 7.52
CA ASP A 99 5.02 20.90 8.19
C ASP A 99 4.48 19.81 7.22
N VAL A 100 5.28 19.41 6.23
CA VAL A 100 4.91 18.42 5.19
C VAL A 100 4.35 17.11 5.77
N PHE A 101 4.81 16.71 6.95
CA PHE A 101 4.36 15.49 7.64
C PHE A 101 3.35 15.76 8.77
N GLY A 102 2.82 16.98 8.90
CA GLY A 102 1.91 17.36 9.99
C GLY A 102 0.60 16.57 10.02
N ASN A 103 0.22 15.94 8.90
CA ASN A 103 -0.94 15.05 8.80
C ASN A 103 -0.60 13.57 9.10
N LEU A 104 0.63 13.27 9.49
CA LEU A 104 1.14 11.93 9.74
C LEU A 104 1.62 11.79 11.21
N PRO A 105 0.73 11.92 12.21
CA PRO A 105 1.11 12.09 13.61
C PRO A 105 1.85 10.90 14.22
N MET A 106 1.74 9.71 13.61
CA MET A 106 2.41 8.48 14.06
C MET A 106 3.64 8.10 13.22
N LEU A 107 4.07 8.98 12.30
CA LEU A 107 5.18 8.71 11.41
C LEU A 107 6.48 8.57 12.22
N LYS A 108 7.20 7.46 11.99
CA LYS A 108 8.43 7.12 12.69
C LYS A 108 9.63 7.01 11.76
N LYS A 109 9.39 6.69 10.49
CA LYS A 109 10.44 6.43 9.50
C LYS A 109 10.06 7.04 8.15
N VAL A 110 11.02 7.76 7.58
CA VAL A 110 11.01 8.37 6.23
C VAL A 110 12.29 7.97 5.52
#